data_AF-A0A959M605-F1
#
_entry.id   AF-A0A959M605-F1
#
_cell.length_a   1.000
_cell.length_b   1.000
_cell.length_c   1.000
_cell.angle_alpha   90.00
_cell.angle_beta   90.00
_cell.angle_gamma   90.00
#
_symmetry.space_group_name_H-M   'P 1'
#
loop_
_entity.id
_entity.type
_entity.pdbx_description
1 polymer ?
#
loop_
_entity_poly.entity_id
_entity_poly.type
_entity_poly.pdbx_seq_one_letter_code
_entity_poly.pdbx_strand_id
1 'polypeptide(L)'
;MDSNFAILELKYGNIYGGYPNFFAISEVSVVIFEQPGNKIFIETWRNRLDVDYVSVSSKTNELGHTTGRIKEVINMRTGRTRPFVEEFQLDDRDLQYNFKILRPVQSWIRKFLLNTFRKYNVRNILTFDGRRDIFLCERSGIDFRNSSILDLQRELNRETDYLFSLNKLGVVIGFDMDGSYLRSNNLEYWLHPIAAKQLIPKTAAWDAARLLMVHNEYREYHDDFMMKAALLLNKIQSQKEG
;
A
#
# COMPACT_ATOMS: atom_id res chain seq x y z
N MET A 1 -17.67 -3.92 20.39
CA MET A 1 -17.85 -2.96 19.26
C MET A 1 -16.81 -3.40 18.24
N ASP A 2 -17.02 -4.60 17.69
CA ASP A 2 -15.99 -5.42 17.06
C ASP A 2 -16.35 -5.56 15.60
N SER A 3 -15.92 -4.60 14.80
CA SER A 3 -16.27 -4.55 13.39
C SER A 3 -15.02 -4.76 12.57
N ASN A 4 -15.12 -5.66 11.59
CA ASN A 4 -14.08 -5.86 10.59
C ASN A 4 -13.68 -4.50 9.99
N PHE A 5 -12.38 -4.30 9.83
CA PHE A 5 -11.86 -3.21 9.03
C PHE A 5 -11.03 -3.77 7.89
N ALA A 6 -10.96 -2.99 6.82
CA ALA A 6 -10.16 -3.33 5.66
C ALA A 6 -9.07 -2.28 5.45
N ILE A 7 -7.91 -2.71 5.01
CA ILE A 7 -6.85 -1.85 4.53
C ILE A 7 -6.86 -1.88 3.03
N LEU A 8 -6.97 -0.72 2.41
CA LEU A 8 -6.97 -0.55 0.97
C LEU A 8 -5.64 0.09 0.55
N GLU A 9 -4.88 -0.62 -0.28
CA GLU A 9 -3.59 -0.18 -0.80
C GLU A 9 -3.52 -0.44 -2.29
N LEU A 10 -2.97 0.50 -3.05
CA LEU A 10 -2.79 0.38 -4.50
C LEU A 10 -1.32 0.50 -4.91
N LYS A 11 -0.95 -0.17 -6.00
CA LYS A 11 0.25 0.17 -6.78
C LYS A 11 -0.15 0.78 -8.10
N TYR A 12 0.36 1.97 -8.37
CA TYR A 12 0.07 2.72 -9.59
C TYR A 12 1.25 3.62 -9.96
N GLY A 13 1.26 4.05 -11.22
CA GLY A 13 2.21 5.03 -11.73
C GLY A 13 1.78 5.57 -13.07
N ASN A 14 2.51 6.55 -13.60
CA ASN A 14 2.21 7.09 -14.91
C ASN A 14 2.52 6.04 -15.99
N ILE A 15 1.78 6.06 -17.11
CA ILE A 15 2.19 5.32 -18.31
C ILE A 15 3.59 5.81 -18.71
N TYR A 16 4.52 4.89 -18.97
CA TYR A 16 5.87 5.27 -19.34
C TYR A 16 5.89 5.99 -20.70
N GLY A 17 6.45 7.20 -20.73
CA GLY A 17 6.41 8.11 -21.89
C GLY A 17 5.06 8.79 -22.15
N GLY A 18 4.08 8.66 -21.23
CA GLY A 18 2.77 9.32 -21.33
C GLY A 18 2.67 10.64 -20.55
N TYR A 19 1.47 11.25 -20.59
CA TYR A 19 1.22 12.51 -19.90
C TYR A 19 1.34 12.40 -18.36
N PRO A 20 1.84 13.45 -17.69
CA PRO A 20 1.77 13.53 -16.25
C PRO A 20 0.29 13.53 -15.80
N ASN A 21 -0.01 12.86 -14.69
CA ASN A 21 -1.33 12.72 -14.06
C ASN A 21 -2.27 11.66 -14.63
N PHE A 22 -1.86 10.88 -15.64
CA PHE A 22 -2.58 9.66 -16.01
C PHE A 22 -1.98 8.43 -15.34
N PHE A 23 -2.60 7.99 -14.26
CA PHE A 23 -2.14 6.84 -13.50
C PHE A 23 -2.72 5.54 -14.04
N ALA A 24 -1.84 4.59 -14.37
CA ALA A 24 -2.18 3.19 -14.57
C ALA A 24 -2.12 2.47 -13.22
N ILE A 25 -3.25 1.94 -12.76
CA ILE A 25 -3.31 1.08 -11.58
C ILE A 25 -2.82 -0.31 -11.98
N SER A 26 -1.76 -0.76 -11.32
CA SER A 26 -1.11 -2.06 -11.55
C SER A 26 -1.58 -3.13 -10.57
N GLU A 27 -1.90 -2.75 -9.34
CA GLU A 27 -2.38 -3.66 -8.29
C GLU A 27 -3.32 -2.92 -7.34
N VAL A 28 -4.34 -3.62 -6.86
CA VAL A 28 -5.23 -3.19 -5.77
C VAL A 28 -5.26 -4.34 -4.77
N SER A 29 -4.93 -4.08 -3.52
CA SER A 29 -5.04 -5.06 -2.44
C SER A 29 -5.99 -4.56 -1.35
N VAL A 30 -6.79 -5.49 -0.84
CA VAL A 30 -7.63 -5.29 0.32
C VAL A 30 -7.26 -6.35 1.35
N VAL A 31 -6.69 -5.90 2.46
CA VAL A 31 -6.40 -6.76 3.62
C VAL A 31 -7.50 -6.55 4.65
N ILE A 32 -8.25 -7.61 4.97
CA ILE A 32 -9.36 -7.56 5.91
C ILE A 32 -8.89 -8.17 7.23
N PHE A 33 -9.12 -7.47 8.34
CA PHE A 33 -8.92 -7.99 9.68
C PHE A 33 -10.27 -8.21 10.36
N GLU A 34 -10.57 -9.46 10.68
CA GLU A 34 -11.73 -9.87 11.48
C GLU A 34 -11.33 -9.89 12.96
N GLN A 35 -11.69 -8.83 13.70
CA GLN A 35 -11.30 -8.64 15.11
C GLN A 35 -11.72 -9.80 16.03
N PRO A 36 -12.97 -10.32 16.01
CA PRO A 36 -13.36 -11.39 16.95
C PRO A 36 -12.55 -12.68 16.80
N GLY A 37 -12.03 -12.95 15.59
CA GLY A 37 -11.28 -14.16 15.28
C GLY A 37 -9.77 -13.95 15.11
N ASN A 38 -9.28 -12.71 15.17
CA ASN A 38 -7.93 -12.32 14.77
C ASN A 38 -7.51 -12.90 13.41
N LYS A 39 -8.46 -12.96 12.45
CA LYS A 39 -8.23 -13.55 11.13
C LYS A 39 -7.92 -12.48 10.11
N ILE A 40 -6.94 -12.78 9.27
CA ILE A 40 -6.54 -11.93 8.16
C ILE A 40 -6.97 -12.59 6.85
N PHE A 41 -7.67 -11.82 6.02
CA PHE A 41 -7.98 -12.20 4.65
C PHE A 41 -7.33 -11.22 3.68
N ILE A 42 -6.84 -11.71 2.56
CA ILE A 42 -6.15 -10.90 1.55
C ILE A 42 -6.80 -11.17 0.20
N GLU A 43 -7.38 -10.11 -0.36
CA GLU A 43 -7.91 -10.11 -1.72
C GLU A 43 -7.06 -9.15 -2.55
N THR A 44 -6.54 -9.63 -3.68
CA THR A 44 -5.67 -8.84 -4.55
C THR A 44 -6.14 -8.93 -5.99
N TRP A 45 -6.28 -7.77 -6.63
CA TRP A 45 -6.48 -7.63 -8.06
C TRP A 45 -5.20 -7.10 -8.70
N ARG A 46 -4.76 -7.74 -9.79
CA ARG A 46 -3.59 -7.33 -10.57
C ARG A 46 -3.99 -7.01 -11.99
N ASN A 47 -3.51 -5.87 -12.49
CA ASN A 47 -3.63 -5.51 -13.88
C ASN A 47 -2.65 -6.37 -14.70
N ARG A 48 -3.15 -7.06 -15.72
CA ARG A 48 -2.35 -7.93 -16.61
C ARG A 48 -2.34 -7.43 -18.06
N LEU A 49 -2.73 -6.17 -18.27
CA LEU A 49 -2.65 -5.54 -19.58
C LEU A 49 -1.19 -5.29 -19.97
N ASP A 50 -0.95 -5.27 -21.28
CA ASP A 50 0.38 -5.02 -21.81
C ASP A 50 0.66 -3.52 -21.87
N VAL A 51 0.92 -2.93 -20.71
CA VAL A 51 1.26 -1.51 -20.57
C VAL A 51 2.40 -1.37 -19.59
N ASP A 52 3.33 -0.51 -19.97
CA ASP A 52 4.44 -0.11 -19.13
C ASP A 52 4.07 1.11 -18.30
N TYR A 53 4.33 1.01 -17.00
CA TYR A 53 4.15 2.13 -16.08
C TYR A 53 5.45 2.44 -15.33
N VAL A 54 5.57 3.68 -14.88
CA VAL A 54 6.69 4.13 -14.06
C VAL A 54 6.38 3.82 -12.60
N SER A 55 7.10 2.85 -12.05
CA SER A 55 7.11 2.55 -10.62
C SER A 55 8.16 3.40 -9.92
N VAL A 56 7.78 4.01 -8.79
CA VAL A 56 8.69 4.80 -7.95
C VAL A 56 8.75 4.17 -6.58
N SER A 57 9.95 3.72 -6.18
CA SER A 57 10.19 3.15 -4.86
C SER A 57 11.22 3.97 -4.08
N SER A 58 11.09 3.98 -2.75
CA SER A 58 12.05 4.66 -1.89
C SER A 58 13.25 3.74 -1.62
N LYS A 59 14.47 4.27 -1.77
CA LYS A 59 15.68 3.65 -1.24
C LYS A 59 15.80 4.09 0.22
N THR A 60 15.91 3.14 1.13
CA THR A 60 15.98 3.42 2.57
C THR A 60 17.22 2.81 3.20
N ASN A 61 17.69 3.42 4.29
CA ASN A 61 18.69 2.81 5.18
C ASN A 61 18.03 1.86 6.20
N GLU A 62 18.83 1.32 7.12
CA GLU A 62 18.39 0.40 8.19
C GLU A 62 17.38 1.02 9.15
N LEU A 63 17.38 2.35 9.30
CA LEU A 63 16.40 3.09 10.11
C LEU A 63 15.09 3.37 9.35
N GLY A 64 14.94 2.83 8.13
CA GLY A 64 13.81 3.14 7.26
C GLY A 64 13.80 4.57 6.73
N HIS A 65 14.90 5.33 6.91
CA HIS A 65 15.04 6.69 6.42
C HIS A 65 15.30 6.69 4.90
N THR A 66 14.54 7.49 4.16
CA THR A 66 14.68 7.60 2.70
C THR A 66 15.97 8.32 2.33
N THR A 67 16.88 7.62 1.65
CA THR A 67 18.15 8.15 1.14
C THR A 67 18.11 8.47 -0.35
N GLY A 68 17.07 8.03 -1.05
CA GLY A 68 16.86 8.32 -2.46
C GLY A 68 15.57 7.69 -3.00
N ARG A 69 15.32 7.87 -4.29
CA ARG A 69 14.22 7.23 -4.99
C ARG A 69 14.74 6.48 -6.21
N ILE A 70 14.16 5.33 -6.48
CA ILE A 70 14.44 4.51 -7.64
C ILE A 70 13.20 4.60 -8.54
N LYS A 71 13.43 4.99 -9.80
CA LYS A 71 12.40 4.97 -10.85
C LYS A 71 12.69 3.81 -11.77
N GLU A 72 11.71 2.94 -11.96
CA GLU A 72 11.77 1.79 -12.86
C GLU A 72 10.54 1.78 -13.75
N VAL A 73 10.69 1.19 -14.93
CA VAL A 73 9.58 0.94 -15.83
C VAL A 73 9.22 -0.53 -15.73
N ILE A 74 7.96 -0.81 -15.41
CA ILE A 74 7.47 -2.16 -15.20
C ILE A 74 6.33 -2.43 -16.18
N ASN A 75 6.44 -3.53 -16.92
CA ASN A 75 5.36 -4.03 -17.74
C ASN A 75 4.33 -4.78 -16.89
N MET A 76 3.07 -4.35 -16.89
CA MET A 76 2.02 -4.93 -16.02
C MET A 76 1.69 -6.39 -16.35
N ARG A 77 1.83 -6.81 -17.61
CA ARG A 77 1.57 -8.21 -18.01
C ARG A 77 2.67 -9.14 -17.57
N THR A 78 3.92 -8.77 -17.85
CA THR A 78 5.07 -9.67 -17.75
C THR A 78 5.88 -9.49 -16.47
N GLY A 79 5.72 -8.36 -15.76
CA GLY A 79 6.55 -7.99 -14.62
C GLY A 79 8.00 -7.62 -15.01
N ARG A 80 8.32 -7.57 -16.30
CA ARG A 80 9.65 -7.17 -16.77
C ARG A 80 9.94 -5.75 -16.32
N THR A 81 11.10 -5.58 -15.72
CA THR A 81 11.57 -4.32 -15.15
C THR A 81 12.74 -3.80 -15.98
N ARG A 82 12.72 -2.51 -16.31
CA ARG A 82 13.81 -1.84 -17.04
C ARG A 82 14.10 -0.46 -16.44
N PRO A 83 15.31 0.09 -16.65
CA PRO A 83 15.64 1.44 -16.20
C PRO A 83 14.68 2.48 -16.79
N PHE A 84 14.32 3.47 -15.98
CA PHE A 84 13.57 4.64 -16.44
C PHE A 84 14.47 5.58 -17.24
N VAL A 85 14.07 5.94 -18.47
CA VAL A 85 14.73 6.96 -19.29
C VAL A 85 13.84 8.19 -19.32
N GLU A 86 14.35 9.33 -18.85
CA GLU A 86 13.56 10.55 -18.64
C GLU A 86 13.09 11.20 -19.96
N GLU A 87 13.89 11.08 -21.01
CA GLU A 87 13.60 11.64 -22.33
C GLU A 87 12.67 10.76 -23.19
N PHE A 88 12.34 9.55 -22.73
CA PHE A 88 11.46 8.66 -23.48
C PHE A 88 10.02 9.19 -23.47
N GLN A 89 9.46 9.34 -24.67
CA GLN A 89 8.07 9.72 -24.88
C GLN A 89 7.41 8.75 -25.86
N LEU A 90 6.16 8.39 -25.57
CA LEU A 90 5.33 7.66 -26.53
C LEU A 90 4.85 8.62 -27.61
N ASP A 91 4.69 8.10 -28.82
CA ASP A 91 3.94 8.82 -29.84
C ASP A 91 2.43 8.82 -29.51
N ASP A 92 1.69 9.70 -30.18
CA ASP A 92 0.24 9.83 -29.95
C ASP A 92 -0.53 8.53 -30.23
N ARG A 93 -0.05 7.70 -31.15
CA ARG A 93 -0.73 6.45 -31.54
C ARG A 93 -0.60 5.42 -30.43
N ASP A 94 0.61 5.23 -29.92
CA ASP A 94 0.90 4.33 -28.82
C ASP A 94 0.21 4.79 -27.53
N LEU A 95 0.17 6.11 -27.30
CA LEU A 95 -0.53 6.67 -26.16
C LEU A 95 -2.05 6.42 -26.23
N GLN A 96 -2.67 6.67 -27.38
CA GLN A 96 -4.10 6.39 -27.60
C GLN A 96 -4.40 4.89 -27.48
N TYR A 97 -3.50 4.03 -27.97
CA TYR A 97 -3.59 2.59 -27.81
C TYR A 97 -3.59 2.21 -26.33
N ASN A 98 -2.60 2.68 -25.56
CA ASN A 98 -2.48 2.42 -24.13
C ASN A 98 -3.71 2.91 -23.35
N PHE A 99 -4.22 4.10 -23.67
CA PHE A 99 -5.47 4.57 -23.06
C PHE A 99 -6.64 3.66 -23.39
N LYS A 100 -6.80 3.25 -24.65
CA LYS A 100 -7.89 2.37 -25.09
C LYS A 100 -7.88 1.05 -24.33
N ILE A 101 -6.72 0.41 -24.17
CA ILE A 101 -6.62 -0.87 -23.47
C ILE A 101 -6.83 -0.73 -21.96
N LEU A 102 -6.52 0.43 -21.37
CA LEU A 102 -6.75 0.70 -19.94
C LEU A 102 -8.20 1.06 -19.60
N ARG A 103 -9.03 1.49 -20.57
CA ARG A 103 -10.46 1.82 -20.32
C ARG A 103 -11.23 0.77 -19.50
N PRO A 104 -11.19 -0.54 -19.82
CA PRO A 104 -11.95 -1.54 -19.07
C PRO A 104 -11.49 -1.73 -17.62
N VAL A 105 -10.27 -1.31 -17.26
CA VAL A 105 -9.69 -1.49 -15.93
C VAL A 105 -10.57 -0.88 -14.84
N GLN A 106 -11.17 0.28 -15.08
CA GLN A 106 -12.05 0.94 -14.11
C GLN A 106 -13.21 0.03 -13.70
N SER A 107 -13.88 -0.62 -14.67
CA SER A 107 -14.97 -1.55 -14.41
C SER A 107 -14.51 -2.80 -13.67
N TRP A 108 -13.30 -3.30 -13.99
CA TRP A 108 -12.73 -4.47 -13.32
C TRP A 108 -12.38 -4.19 -11.85
N ILE A 109 -11.73 -3.06 -11.58
CA ILE A 109 -11.42 -2.62 -10.21
C ILE A 109 -12.71 -2.40 -9.43
N ARG A 110 -13.70 -1.74 -10.04
CA ARG A 110 -15.01 -1.54 -9.42
C ARG A 110 -15.65 -2.87 -9.01
N LYS A 111 -15.71 -3.83 -9.94
CA LYS A 111 -16.29 -5.15 -9.68
C LYS A 111 -15.54 -5.88 -8.57
N PHE A 112 -14.21 -5.84 -8.60
CA PHE A 112 -13.36 -6.43 -7.57
C PHE A 112 -13.69 -5.84 -6.18
N LEU A 113 -13.60 -4.53 -6.02
CA LEU A 113 -13.82 -3.86 -4.73
C LEU A 113 -15.25 -4.06 -4.21
N LEU A 114 -16.28 -3.94 -5.06
CA LEU A 114 -17.66 -4.18 -4.65
C LEU A 114 -17.89 -5.63 -4.17
N ASN A 115 -17.31 -6.61 -4.88
CA ASN A 115 -17.41 -8.01 -4.46
C ASN A 115 -16.69 -8.25 -3.13
N THR A 116 -15.48 -7.70 -2.98
CA THR A 116 -14.67 -7.83 -1.76
C THR A 116 -15.36 -7.18 -0.56
N PHE A 117 -15.79 -5.92 -0.69
CA PHE A 117 -16.46 -5.21 0.40
C PHE A 117 -17.78 -5.88 0.81
N ARG A 118 -18.55 -6.39 -0.15
CA ARG A 118 -19.76 -7.16 0.14
C ARG A 118 -19.44 -8.49 0.84
N LYS A 119 -18.46 -9.24 0.34
CA LYS A 119 -18.06 -10.56 0.88
C LYS A 119 -17.69 -10.48 2.37
N TYR A 120 -17.00 -9.40 2.76
CA TYR A 120 -16.48 -9.22 4.12
C TYR A 120 -17.25 -8.19 4.97
N ASN A 121 -18.37 -7.66 4.45
CA ASN A 121 -19.16 -6.58 5.07
C ASN A 121 -18.28 -5.40 5.52
N VAL A 122 -17.39 -4.95 4.63
CA VAL A 122 -16.46 -3.85 4.91
C VAL A 122 -17.24 -2.55 4.99
N ARG A 123 -17.15 -1.88 6.15
CA ARG A 123 -17.67 -0.53 6.38
C ARG A 123 -16.60 0.44 6.87
N ASN A 124 -15.53 -0.09 7.46
CA ASN A 124 -14.40 0.68 7.96
C ASN A 124 -13.19 0.38 7.09
N ILE A 125 -12.59 1.43 6.56
CA ILE A 125 -11.42 1.36 5.69
C ILE A 125 -10.30 2.15 6.35
N LEU A 126 -9.17 1.50 6.52
CA LEU A 126 -7.94 2.10 7.01
C LEU A 126 -7.01 2.38 5.83
N THR A 127 -6.38 3.54 5.86
CA THR A 127 -5.42 4.00 4.85
C THR A 127 -4.21 4.65 5.54
N PHE A 128 -3.14 4.88 4.78
CA PHE A 128 -1.94 5.60 5.25
C PHE A 128 -1.51 6.63 4.21
N ASP A 129 -1.81 7.90 4.45
CA ASP A 129 -1.71 8.96 3.42
C ASP A 129 -2.48 8.58 2.12
N GLY A 130 -3.53 7.77 2.24
CA GLY A 130 -4.20 7.09 1.14
C GLY A 130 -5.21 7.96 0.38
N ARG A 131 -5.12 9.28 0.48
CA ARG A 131 -6.05 10.19 -0.22
C ARG A 131 -6.05 9.93 -1.74
N ARG A 132 -4.87 9.66 -2.31
CA ARG A 132 -4.75 9.35 -3.74
C ARG A 132 -5.33 7.98 -4.07
N ASP A 133 -5.14 7.00 -3.20
CA ASP A 133 -5.65 5.63 -3.34
C ASP A 133 -7.18 5.63 -3.36
N ILE A 134 -7.81 6.31 -2.40
CA ILE A 134 -9.27 6.53 -2.37
C ILE A 134 -9.73 7.21 -3.65
N PHE A 135 -9.09 8.32 -4.06
CA PHE A 135 -9.46 9.05 -5.27
C PHE A 135 -9.39 8.17 -6.53
N LEU A 136 -8.37 7.32 -6.67
CA LEU A 136 -8.23 6.41 -7.80
C LEU A 136 -9.32 5.33 -7.83
N CYS A 137 -9.74 4.85 -6.65
CA CYS A 137 -10.88 3.95 -6.52
C CYS A 137 -12.21 4.65 -6.86
N GLU A 138 -12.41 5.89 -6.41
CA GLU A 138 -13.59 6.71 -6.77
C GLU A 138 -13.66 6.95 -8.27
N ARG A 139 -12.53 7.26 -8.93
CA ARG A 139 -12.43 7.37 -10.40
C ARG A 139 -12.75 6.07 -11.12
N SER A 140 -12.63 4.93 -10.45
CA SER A 140 -13.05 3.63 -10.98
C SER A 140 -14.55 3.38 -10.78
N GLY A 141 -15.28 4.28 -10.10
CA GLY A 141 -16.71 4.21 -9.88
C GLY A 141 -17.12 3.55 -8.57
N ILE A 142 -16.23 3.50 -7.57
CA ILE A 142 -16.57 3.13 -6.19
C ILE A 142 -17.12 4.35 -5.46
N ASP A 143 -18.12 4.12 -4.63
CA ASP A 143 -18.73 5.14 -3.77
C ASP A 143 -18.43 4.80 -2.30
N PHE A 144 -17.65 5.67 -1.64
CA PHE A 144 -17.28 5.51 -0.24
C PHE A 144 -18.16 6.32 0.73
N ARG A 145 -19.24 6.96 0.28
CA ARG A 145 -20.09 7.81 1.15
C ARG A 145 -20.63 7.09 2.39
N ASN A 146 -20.84 5.78 2.30
CA ASN A 146 -21.33 4.95 3.40
C ASN A 146 -20.19 4.17 4.12
N SER A 147 -18.93 4.49 3.83
CA SER A 147 -17.76 3.90 4.47
C SER A 147 -17.12 4.91 5.42
N SER A 148 -16.69 4.44 6.58
CA SER A 148 -15.80 5.19 7.46
C SER A 148 -14.37 5.01 6.98
N ILE A 149 -13.67 6.09 6.64
CA ILE A 149 -12.27 6.05 6.21
C ILE A 149 -11.40 6.68 7.30
N LEU A 150 -10.49 5.88 7.87
CA LEU A 150 -9.47 6.30 8.81
C LEU A 150 -8.12 6.44 8.08
N ASP A 151 -7.40 7.53 8.33
CA ASP A 151 -6.04 7.73 7.82
C ASP A 151 -5.05 7.71 9.00
N LEU A 152 -4.31 6.60 9.11
CA LEU A 152 -3.40 6.37 10.24
C LEU A 152 -2.25 7.39 10.28
N GLN A 153 -1.82 7.91 9.13
CA GLN A 153 -0.78 8.93 9.09
C GLN A 153 -1.23 10.21 9.80
N ARG A 154 -2.51 10.56 9.70
CA ARG A 154 -3.07 11.74 10.40
C ARG A 154 -3.13 11.53 11.90
N GLU A 155 -3.48 10.33 12.36
CA GLU A 155 -3.48 10.02 13.80
C GLU A 155 -2.07 10.08 14.37
N LEU A 156 -1.12 9.37 13.75
CA LEU A 156 0.28 9.38 14.17
C LEU A 156 0.88 10.79 14.17
N ASN A 157 0.59 11.59 13.15
CA ASN A 157 1.12 12.96 13.07
C ASN A 157 0.57 13.87 14.17
N ARG A 158 -0.68 13.70 14.61
CA ARG A 158 -1.24 14.49 15.71
C ARG A 158 -0.54 14.27 17.04
N GLU A 159 -0.04 13.06 17.28
CA GLU A 159 0.58 12.70 18.56
C GLU A 159 2.11 12.85 18.54
N THR A 160 2.74 12.71 17.39
CA THR A 160 4.21 12.73 17.26
C THR A 160 4.75 14.01 16.62
N ASP A 161 3.89 14.84 16.03
CA ASP A 161 4.27 15.94 15.13
C ASP A 161 5.21 15.51 13.99
N TYR A 162 5.13 14.23 13.58
CA TYR A 162 6.01 13.65 12.58
C TYR A 162 5.23 12.98 11.44
N LEU A 163 5.69 13.18 10.20
CA LEU A 163 5.20 12.48 9.02
C LEU A 163 6.04 11.22 8.78
N PHE A 164 5.47 10.08 9.11
CA PHE A 164 6.12 8.80 8.95
C PHE A 164 6.08 8.32 7.50
N SER A 165 6.99 7.43 7.18
CA SER A 165 6.84 6.56 6.01
C SER A 165 6.59 5.16 6.51
N LEU A 166 5.85 4.35 5.75
CA LEU A 166 5.62 2.96 6.10
C LEU A 166 6.93 2.17 6.33
N ASN A 167 8.02 2.55 5.65
CA ASN A 167 9.35 1.99 5.88
C ASN A 167 9.85 2.19 7.31
N LYS A 168 9.88 3.44 7.79
CA LYS A 168 10.19 3.75 9.20
C LYS A 168 9.26 3.02 10.16
N LEU A 169 7.95 3.01 9.89
CA LEU A 169 6.99 2.36 10.78
C LEU A 169 7.24 0.86 10.89
N GLY A 170 7.60 0.18 9.79
CA GLY A 170 7.99 -1.23 9.90
C GLY A 170 9.25 -1.44 10.73
N VAL A 171 10.19 -0.48 10.78
CA VAL A 171 11.33 -0.56 11.70
C VAL A 171 10.86 -0.35 13.15
N VAL A 172 9.99 0.64 13.40
CA VAL A 172 9.42 0.90 14.73
C VAL A 172 8.77 -0.36 15.31
N ILE A 173 7.95 -1.04 14.51
CA ILE A 173 7.21 -2.22 14.95
C ILE A 173 7.98 -3.54 14.80
N GLY A 174 9.21 -3.52 14.28
CA GLY A 174 9.94 -4.77 14.00
C GLY A 174 9.18 -5.70 13.05
N PHE A 175 8.59 -5.14 11.99
CA PHE A 175 7.76 -5.88 11.04
C PHE A 175 8.53 -7.03 10.39
N ASP A 176 7.96 -8.22 10.44
CA ASP A 176 8.53 -9.42 9.83
C ASP A 176 7.44 -10.34 9.25
N MET A 177 7.84 -11.18 8.29
CA MET A 177 7.02 -12.22 7.70
C MET A 177 7.83 -13.52 7.62
N ASP A 178 7.55 -14.44 8.54
CA ASP A 178 8.22 -15.73 8.64
C ASP A 178 7.28 -16.86 8.20
N GLY A 179 7.44 -17.30 6.94
CA GLY A 179 6.62 -18.34 6.33
C GLY A 179 5.14 -17.96 6.25
N SER A 180 4.36 -18.37 7.23
CA SER A 180 2.93 -18.08 7.35
C SER A 180 2.60 -17.17 8.54
N TYR A 181 3.60 -16.61 9.22
CA TYR A 181 3.41 -15.78 10.40
C TYR A 181 3.75 -14.33 10.10
N LEU A 182 2.75 -13.46 10.23
CA LEU A 182 2.90 -12.01 10.14
C LEU A 182 3.22 -11.48 11.54
N ARG A 183 4.37 -10.83 11.70
CA ARG A 183 4.95 -10.51 13.00
C ARG A 183 5.29 -9.03 13.13
N SER A 184 5.33 -8.63 14.39
CA SER A 184 5.84 -7.37 14.90
C SER A 184 6.49 -7.65 16.26
N ASN A 185 6.94 -6.63 16.97
CA ASN A 185 7.58 -6.79 18.27
C ASN A 185 6.64 -7.44 19.29
N ASN A 186 5.35 -7.09 19.27
CA ASN A 186 4.39 -7.50 20.30
C ASN A 186 3.24 -8.37 19.78
N LEU A 187 3.06 -8.45 18.45
CA LEU A 187 1.96 -9.20 17.82
C LEU A 187 2.46 -10.23 16.80
N GLU A 188 1.78 -11.38 16.79
CA GLU A 188 1.94 -12.44 15.79
C GLU A 188 0.55 -12.90 15.31
N TYR A 189 0.37 -12.98 13.99
CA TYR A 189 -0.83 -13.54 13.37
C TYR A 189 -0.47 -14.65 12.40
N TRP A 190 -1.18 -15.76 12.48
CA TRP A 190 -1.08 -16.82 11.48
C TRP A 190 -1.90 -16.47 10.23
N LEU A 191 -1.28 -16.65 9.07
CA LEU A 191 -1.89 -16.53 7.76
C LEU A 191 -2.08 -17.91 7.16
N HIS A 192 -3.24 -18.13 6.55
CA HIS A 192 -3.41 -19.29 5.70
C HIS A 192 -2.34 -19.27 4.58
N PRO A 193 -1.69 -20.40 4.23
CA PRO A 193 -0.56 -20.41 3.29
C PRO A 193 -0.85 -19.76 1.93
N ILE A 194 -2.10 -19.82 1.47
CA ILE A 194 -2.53 -19.15 0.23
C ILE A 194 -2.47 -17.62 0.37
N ALA A 195 -2.86 -17.08 1.52
CA ALA A 195 -2.77 -15.65 1.82
C ALA A 195 -1.31 -15.23 1.99
N ALA A 196 -0.51 -16.01 2.73
CA ALA A 196 0.91 -15.75 2.94
C ALA A 196 1.68 -15.60 1.61
N LYS A 197 1.40 -16.44 0.61
CA LYS A 197 2.00 -16.35 -0.74
C LYS A 197 1.70 -15.06 -1.49
N GLN A 198 0.69 -14.28 -1.09
CA GLN A 198 0.39 -12.97 -1.69
C GLN A 198 1.30 -11.86 -1.12
N LEU A 199 1.85 -12.05 0.08
CA LEU A 199 2.72 -11.10 0.76
C LEU A 199 4.14 -11.17 0.21
N ILE A 200 4.35 -10.49 -0.92
CA ILE A 200 5.64 -10.38 -1.58
C ILE A 200 6.13 -8.93 -1.42
N PRO A 201 7.39 -8.68 -1.01
CA PRO A 201 7.91 -7.32 -0.89
C PRO A 201 7.63 -6.46 -2.12
N LYS A 202 7.30 -5.18 -1.89
CA LYS A 202 6.93 -4.17 -2.90
C LYS A 202 5.55 -4.32 -3.55
N THR A 203 4.74 -5.32 -3.19
CA THR A 203 3.33 -5.40 -3.64
C THR A 203 2.40 -4.56 -2.77
N ALA A 204 1.20 -4.27 -3.28
CA ALA A 204 0.16 -3.62 -2.48
C ALA A 204 -0.23 -4.47 -1.25
N ALA A 205 -0.28 -5.80 -1.41
CA ALA A 205 -0.63 -6.70 -0.30
C ALA A 205 0.38 -6.65 0.84
N TRP A 206 1.68 -6.56 0.51
CA TRP A 206 2.75 -6.40 1.49
C TRP A 206 2.61 -5.11 2.29
N ASP A 207 2.40 -3.99 1.61
CA ASP A 207 2.27 -2.69 2.28
C ASP A 207 0.97 -2.61 3.10
N ALA A 208 -0.14 -3.19 2.61
CA ALA A 208 -1.36 -3.31 3.39
C ALA A 208 -1.20 -4.19 4.65
N ALA A 209 -0.49 -5.31 4.56
CA ALA A 209 -0.21 -6.17 5.72
C ALA A 209 0.73 -5.48 6.72
N ARG A 210 1.72 -4.72 6.25
CA ARG A 210 2.54 -3.86 7.11
C ARG A 210 1.69 -2.85 7.84
N LEU A 211 0.79 -2.17 7.13
CA LEU A 211 -0.09 -1.18 7.73
C LEU A 211 -1.04 -1.80 8.77
N LEU A 212 -1.47 -3.05 8.56
CA LEU A 212 -2.24 -3.80 9.57
C LEU A 212 -1.45 -3.94 10.86
N MET A 213 -0.21 -4.43 10.76
CA MET A 213 0.64 -4.63 11.93
C MET A 213 0.94 -3.30 12.63
N VAL A 214 1.20 -2.23 11.86
CA VAL A 214 1.43 -0.89 12.41
C VAL A 214 0.21 -0.39 13.16
N HIS A 215 -0.98 -0.55 12.59
CA HIS A 215 -2.22 -0.14 13.25
C HIS A 215 -2.46 -0.91 14.55
N ASN A 216 -2.32 -2.23 14.53
CA ASN A 216 -2.60 -3.05 15.71
C ASN A 216 -1.56 -2.81 16.80
N GLU A 217 -0.26 -2.69 16.47
CA GLU A 217 0.78 -2.29 17.43
C GLU A 217 0.48 -0.92 18.05
N TYR A 218 0.12 0.08 17.23
CA TYR A 218 -0.20 1.42 17.69
C TYR A 218 -1.44 1.46 18.62
N ARG A 219 -2.41 0.56 18.42
CA ARG A 219 -3.66 0.50 19.20
C ARG A 219 -3.55 -0.38 20.44
N GLU A 220 -2.88 -1.52 20.34
CA GLU A 220 -2.82 -2.54 21.39
C GLU A 220 -1.60 -2.38 22.30
N TYR A 221 -0.48 -1.86 21.78
CA TYR A 221 0.79 -1.67 22.47
C TYR A 221 1.30 -0.24 22.33
N HIS A 222 0.38 0.72 22.52
CA HIS A 222 0.58 2.14 22.25
C HIS A 222 1.85 2.73 22.88
N ASP A 223 2.07 2.53 24.19
CA ASP A 223 3.22 3.12 24.89
C ASP A 223 4.56 2.59 24.37
N ASP A 224 4.65 1.28 24.10
CA ASP A 224 5.85 0.66 23.54
C ASP A 224 6.10 1.13 22.09
N PHE A 225 5.03 1.21 21.29
CA PHE A 225 5.08 1.78 19.95
C PHE A 225 5.63 3.22 19.98
N MET A 226 5.08 4.08 20.84
CA MET A 226 5.46 5.49 20.93
C MET A 226 6.90 5.66 21.43
N MET A 227 7.32 4.88 22.41
CA MET A 227 8.70 4.85 22.88
C MET A 227 9.66 4.46 21.75
N LYS A 228 9.38 3.38 21.01
CA LYS A 228 10.23 2.92 19.89
C LYS A 228 10.25 3.91 18.74
N ALA A 229 9.12 4.55 18.44
CA ALA A 229 9.04 5.61 17.45
C ALA A 229 9.95 6.80 17.83
N ALA A 230 9.86 7.29 19.06
CA ALA A 230 10.71 8.37 19.56
C ALA A 230 12.21 8.00 19.52
N LEU A 231 12.57 6.79 19.96
CA LEU A 231 13.94 6.29 19.89
C LEU A 231 14.48 6.24 18.45
N LEU A 232 13.66 5.81 17.49
CA LEU A 232 14.05 5.78 16.08
C LEU A 232 14.27 7.19 15.54
N LEU A 233 13.36 8.13 15.84
CA LEU A 233 13.47 9.52 15.41
C LEU A 233 14.73 10.20 15.96
N ASN A 234 15.05 9.98 17.23
CA ASN A 234 16.27 10.47 17.86
C ASN A 234 17.52 9.92 17.15
N LYS A 235 17.57 8.61 16.84
CA LYS A 235 18.69 8.01 16.10
C LYS A 235 18.87 8.65 14.71
N ILE A 236 17.77 8.93 14.00
CA ILE A 236 17.81 9.58 12.69
C ILE A 236 18.32 11.02 12.81
N GLN A 237 17.90 11.75 13.83
CA GLN A 237 18.37 13.12 14.07
C GLN A 237 19.88 13.15 14.36
N SER A 238 20.36 12.29 15.26
CA SER A 238 21.79 12.24 15.60
C SER A 238 22.69 11.87 14.41
N GLN A 239 22.20 11.08 13.44
CA GLN A 239 22.94 10.78 12.21
C GLN A 239 23.02 11.95 11.22
N LYS A 240 22.18 12.98 11.36
CA LYS A 240 22.23 14.18 10.50
C LYS A 240 23.15 15.27 11.05
N GLU A 241 23.37 15.27 12.35
CA GLU A 241 24.17 16.27 13.06
C GLU A 241 25.66 15.89 13.17
N GLY A 242 26.01 14.62 12.92
CA GLY A 242 27.40 14.13 12.84
C GLY A 242 27.84 13.90 11.40
#